data_AF-A0A1E4ETK9-F1
#
_entry.id   AF-A0A1E4ETK9-F1
#
_cell.length_a   1.000
_cell.length_b   1.000
_cell.length_c   1.000
_cell.angle_alpha   90.00
_cell.angle_beta   90.00
_cell.angle_gamma   90.00
#
_symmetry.space_group_name_H-M   'P 1'
#
loop_
_entity.id
_entity.type
_entity.pdbx_description
1 polymer ?
#
loop_
_entity_poly.entity_id
_entity_poly.type
_entity_poly.pdbx_seq_one_letter_code
_entity_poly.pdbx_strand_id
1 'polypeptide(L)'
;MIIEIRSHGGFGGIIAAPPRRIDTDAQPAALARDLCAAFGPDALARMAATPCPDCADRMRYAITVTDATGPHSITLSEGQMPPAMLDLIDRL
;
A
#
# COMPACT_ATOMS: atom_id res chain seq x y z
N MET A 1 8.59 11.55 2.79
CA MET A 1 7.19 11.05 2.93
C MET A 1 7.23 9.76 3.73
N ILE A 2 6.27 9.50 4.62
CA ILE A 2 6.25 8.25 5.42
C ILE A 2 5.10 7.37 4.97
N ILE A 3 5.38 6.10 4.68
CA ILE A 3 4.39 5.09 4.29
C ILE A 3 4.33 4.02 5.37
N GLU A 4 3.15 3.76 5.91
CA GLU A 4 2.90 2.66 6.83
C GLU A 4 1.95 1.66 6.17
N ILE A 5 2.33 0.39 6.12
CA ILE A 5 1.56 -0.67 5.46
C ILE A 5 1.24 -1.74 6.49
N ARG A 6 -0.05 -2.03 6.65
CA ARG A 6 -0.55 -3.15 7.45
C ARG A 6 -1.37 -4.08 6.55
N SER A 7 -0.98 -5.34 6.49
CA SER A 7 -1.75 -6.37 5.80
C SER A 7 -2.79 -6.97 6.75
N HIS A 8 -3.97 -7.27 6.21
CA HIS A 8 -5.10 -7.89 6.89
C HIS A 8 -5.73 -8.93 5.96
N GLY A 9 -6.06 -10.10 6.51
CA GLY A 9 -6.66 -11.19 5.74
C GLY A 9 -5.60 -12.13 5.14
N GLY A 10 -6.05 -13.36 4.87
CA GLY A 10 -5.23 -14.48 4.41
C GLY A 10 -6.01 -15.78 4.59
N PHE A 11 -6.07 -16.62 3.56
CA PHE A 11 -6.68 -17.94 3.66
C PHE A 11 -5.91 -18.80 4.68
N GLY A 12 -6.63 -19.46 5.59
CA GLY A 12 -6.08 -20.56 6.39
C GLY A 12 -5.09 -20.20 7.52
N GLY A 13 -5.09 -18.97 8.04
CA GLY A 13 -4.25 -18.61 9.18
C GLY A 13 -2.79 -18.29 8.84
N ILE A 14 -2.50 -18.00 7.56
CA ILE A 14 -1.22 -17.43 7.15
C ILE A 14 -1.15 -16.01 7.73
N ILE A 15 -0.18 -15.81 8.61
CA ILE A 15 0.02 -14.58 9.38
C ILE A 15 0.24 -13.43 8.39
N ALA A 16 -0.61 -12.41 8.43
CA ALA A 16 -0.39 -11.18 7.68
C ALA A 16 0.99 -10.62 8.03
N ALA A 17 1.76 -10.17 7.03
CA ALA A 17 3.09 -9.63 7.24
C ALA A 17 3.09 -8.55 8.34
N PRO A 18 4.17 -8.44 9.14
CA PRO A 18 4.24 -7.44 10.20
C PRO A 18 4.05 -6.03 9.61
N PRO A 19 3.48 -5.10 10.39
CA PRO A 19 3.33 -3.72 9.94
C PRO A 19 4.69 -3.13 9.57
N ARG A 20 4.78 -2.57 8.37
CA ARG A 20 5.99 -1.94 7.85
C ARG A 20 5.84 -0.43 7.86
N ARG A 21 6.92 0.26 8.22
CA ARG A 21 7.02 1.73 8.15
C ARG A 21 8.23 2.08 7.31
N ILE A 22 8.00 2.82 6.24
CA ILE A 22 8.98 3.18 5.24
C ILE A 22 9.07 4.71 5.22
N ASP A 23 10.26 5.23 5.52
CA ASP A 23 10.59 6.62 5.25
C ASP A 23 11.16 6.70 3.84
N THR A 24 10.43 7.32 2.90
CA THR A 24 10.88 7.43 1.51
C THR A 24 12.14 8.27 1.36
N ASP A 25 12.37 9.20 2.29
CA ASP A 25 13.49 10.14 2.21
C ASP A 25 14.80 9.47 2.65
N ALA A 26 14.70 8.33 3.35
CA ALA A 26 15.80 7.45 3.70
C ALA A 26 16.11 6.38 2.62
N GLN A 27 15.33 6.31 1.53
CA GLN A 27 15.52 5.31 0.47
C GLN A 27 16.44 5.81 -0.65
N PRO A 28 17.07 4.90 -1.41
CA PRO A 28 17.76 5.26 -2.64
C PRO A 28 16.85 6.04 -3.60
N ALA A 29 17.39 7.05 -4.28
CA ALA A 29 16.59 7.98 -5.10
C ALA A 29 15.68 7.31 -6.14
N ALA A 30 16.11 6.18 -6.71
CA ALA A 30 15.30 5.38 -7.63
C ALA A 30 14.07 4.76 -6.92
N LEU A 31 14.30 4.10 -5.78
CA LEU A 31 13.22 3.48 -5.00
C LEU A 31 12.28 4.54 -4.39
N ALA A 32 12.82 5.67 -3.91
CA ALA A 32 12.03 6.78 -3.40
C ALA A 32 11.04 7.31 -4.47
N ARG A 33 11.48 7.44 -5.72
CA ARG A 33 10.61 7.81 -6.84
C ARG A 33 9.51 6.78 -7.08
N ASP A 34 9.84 5.50 -7.08
CA ASP A 34 8.86 4.43 -7.32
C ASP A 34 7.83 4.38 -6.19
N LEU A 35 8.26 4.56 -4.94
CA LEU A 35 7.39 4.65 -3.77
C LEU A 35 6.46 5.87 -3.85
N CYS A 36 6.97 7.05 -4.21
CA CYS A 36 6.15 8.25 -4.39
C CYS A 36 5.13 8.08 -5.52
N ALA A 37 5.50 7.41 -6.61
CA ALA A 37 4.59 7.16 -7.73
C ALA A 37 3.48 6.16 -7.36
N ALA A 38 3.81 5.09 -6.64
CA ALA A 38 2.86 4.03 -6.27
C ALA A 38 1.97 4.39 -5.08
N PHE A 39 2.52 5.07 -4.06
CA PHE A 39 1.84 5.36 -2.80
C PHE A 39 1.42 6.84 -2.66
N GLY A 40 1.32 7.58 -3.77
CA GLY A 40 0.77 8.93 -3.75
C GLY A 40 -0.69 8.94 -3.24
N PRO A 41 -1.08 9.82 -2.30
CA PRO A 41 -2.43 9.81 -1.69
C PRO A 41 -3.57 9.85 -2.72
N ASP A 42 -3.45 10.69 -3.75
CA ASP A 42 -4.44 10.79 -4.83
C ASP A 42 -4.56 9.50 -5.65
N ALA A 43 -3.44 8.79 -5.88
CA ALA A 43 -3.45 7.52 -6.59
C ALA A 43 -4.15 6.44 -5.75
N LEU A 44 -3.83 6.37 -4.45
CA LEU A 44 -4.47 5.46 -3.50
C LEU A 44 -5.97 5.72 -3.39
N ALA A 45 -6.40 6.99 -3.30
CA ALA A 45 -7.80 7.37 -3.24
C ALA A 45 -8.57 6.93 -4.51
N ARG A 46 -7.98 7.12 -5.70
CA ARG A 46 -8.58 6.65 -6.97
C ARG A 46 -8.69 5.13 -7.04
N MET A 47 -7.68 4.39 -6.58
CA MET A 47 -7.73 2.93 -6.51
C MET A 47 -8.84 2.47 -5.56
N ALA A 48 -8.95 3.09 -4.38
CA ALA A 48 -9.98 2.76 -3.40
C ALA A 48 -11.41 3.03 -3.90
N ALA A 49 -11.58 4.06 -4.72
CA ALA A 49 -12.86 4.39 -5.36
C ALA A 49 -13.25 3.42 -6.49
N THR A 50 -12.31 2.60 -6.98
CA THR A 50 -12.57 1.63 -8.05
C THR A 50 -13.24 0.38 -7.45
N PRO A 51 -14.46 0.00 -7.87
CA PRO A 51 -15.12 -1.20 -7.39
C PRO A 51 -14.31 -2.44 -7.73
N CYS A 52 -14.16 -3.36 -6.77
CA CYS A 52 -13.53 -4.65 -7.01
C CYS A 52 -14.49 -5.79 -6.61
N PRO A 53 -15.26 -6.34 -7.57
CA PRO A 53 -16.24 -7.38 -7.29
C PRO A 53 -15.61 -8.70 -6.82
N ASP A 54 -14.41 -9.05 -7.30
CA ASP A 54 -13.71 -10.30 -6.96
C ASP A 54 -12.70 -10.15 -5.80
N CYS A 55 -12.83 -9.08 -5.00
CA CYS A 55 -11.89 -8.76 -3.92
C CYS A 55 -12.30 -9.24 -2.52
N ALA A 56 -13.48 -9.84 -2.36
CA ALA A 56 -13.99 -10.23 -1.04
C ALA A 56 -13.04 -11.21 -0.30
N ASP A 57 -12.42 -12.12 -1.04
CA ASP A 57 -11.52 -13.15 -0.53
C ASP A 57 -10.03 -12.78 -0.62
N ARG A 58 -9.70 -11.57 -1.08
CA ARG A 58 -8.32 -11.11 -1.31
C ARG A 58 -7.71 -10.49 -0.06
N MET A 59 -6.38 -10.50 0.01
CA MET A 59 -5.66 -9.78 1.07
C MET A 59 -5.98 -8.28 1.01
N ARG A 60 -6.07 -7.64 2.17
CA ARG A 60 -6.34 -6.20 2.29
C ARG A 60 -5.14 -5.51 2.91
N TYR A 61 -4.85 -4.31 2.44
CA TYR A 61 -3.73 -3.51 2.88
C TYR A 61 -4.26 -2.17 3.37
N ALA A 62 -4.10 -1.92 4.68
CA ALA A 62 -4.29 -0.60 5.25
C ALA A 62 -2.98 0.17 5.08
N ILE A 63 -3.01 1.18 4.23
CA ILE A 63 -1.88 2.01 3.84
C ILE A 63 -2.12 3.41 4.41
N THR A 64 -1.23 3.85 5.28
CA THR A 64 -1.21 5.23 5.77
C THR A 64 -0.03 5.96 5.17
N VAL A 65 -0.29 7.06 4.48
CA VAL A 65 0.74 7.92 3.89
C VAL A 65 0.72 9.25 4.62
N THR A 66 1.83 9.62 5.23
CA THR A 66 2.01 10.92 5.88
C THR A 66 2.89 11.79 4.99
N ASP A 67 2.32 12.85 4.45
CA ASP A 67 3.01 13.86 3.64
C ASP A 67 2.91 15.26 4.30
N ALA A 68 3.25 16.31 3.55
CA ALA A 68 3.22 17.70 4.02
C ALA A 68 1.80 18.20 4.37
N THR A 69 0.75 17.56 3.86
CA THR A 69 -0.66 17.91 4.09
C THR A 69 -1.28 17.14 5.26
N GLY A 70 -0.64 16.05 5.70
CA GLY A 70 -1.05 15.25 6.85
C GLY A 70 -1.11 13.75 6.56
N PRO A 71 -1.65 12.95 7.51
CA PRO A 71 -1.83 11.53 7.33
C PRO A 71 -3.07 11.19 6.49
N HIS A 72 -2.90 10.35 5.48
CA HIS A 72 -3.95 9.82 4.61
C HIS A 72 -4.02 8.31 4.79
N SER A 73 -5.14 7.80 5.32
CA SER A 73 -5.33 6.36 5.53
C SER A 73 -6.31 5.78 4.50
N ILE A 74 -5.82 4.84 3.70
CA ILE A 74 -6.59 4.17 2.64
C ILE A 74 -6.47 2.66 2.83
N THR A 75 -7.60 1.95 2.69
CA THR A 75 -7.59 0.48 2.63
C THR A 75 -7.83 0.02 1.21
N LEU A 76 -6.89 -0.73 0.64
CA LEU A 76 -6.99 -1.35 -0.68
C LEU A 76 -7.06 -2.87 -0.54
N SER A 77 -7.79 -3.52 -1.43
CA SER A 77 -7.64 -4.95 -1.65
C SER A 77 -6.49 -5.22 -2.62
N GLU A 78 -5.84 -6.38 -2.50
CA GLU A 78 -4.83 -6.87 -3.44
C GLU A 78 -5.29 -6.77 -4.89
N GLY A 79 -6.56 -7.11 -5.17
CA GLY A 79 -7.12 -7.05 -6.52
C GLY A 79 -7.34 -5.62 -7.06
N GLN A 80 -7.23 -4.59 -6.23
CA GLN A 80 -7.28 -3.18 -6.67
C GLN A 80 -5.90 -2.61 -7.00
N MET A 81 -4.82 -3.30 -6.60
CA MET A 81 -3.45 -2.80 -6.77
C MET A 81 -2.82 -3.35 -8.05
N PRO A 82 -2.05 -2.54 -8.80
CA PRO A 82 -1.31 -3.03 -9.95
C PRO A 82 -0.19 -4.00 -9.52
N PRO A 83 0.19 -4.98 -10.36
CA PRO A 83 1.23 -5.96 -10.02
C PRO A 83 2.55 -5.32 -9.58
N ALA A 84 2.98 -4.25 -10.25
CA ALA A 84 4.20 -3.54 -9.89
C ALA A 84 4.17 -2.94 -8.47
N MET A 85 2.99 -2.58 -7.95
CA MET A 85 2.85 -2.10 -6.58
C MET A 85 2.93 -3.25 -5.58
N LEU A 86 2.38 -4.43 -5.91
CA LEU A 86 2.53 -5.64 -5.09
C LEU A 86 4.00 -6.06 -5.01
N ASP A 87 4.71 -6.04 -6.14
CA ASP A 87 6.14 -6.30 -6.19
C ASP A 87 6.94 -5.31 -5.31
N LEU A 88 6.53 -4.04 -5.25
CA LEU A 88 7.14 -3.06 -4.34
C LEU A 88 6.87 -3.43 -2.88
N ILE A 89 5.63 -3.80 -2.53
CA ILE A 89 5.27 -4.21 -1.16
C ILE A 89 6.06 -5.44 -0.71
N ASP A 90 6.35 -6.39 -1.61
CA ASP A 90 7.11 -7.60 -1.29
C ASP A 90 8.62 -7.37 -1.14
N ARG A 91 9.15 -6.29 -1.74
CA ARG A 91 10.57 -5.91 -1.66
C ARG A 91 10.92 -5.08 -0.42
N LEU A 92 9.92 -4.54 0.28
CA LEU A 92 10.05 -3.73 1.50
C LEU A 92 10.02 -4.58 2.77
#